data_AF-A0A356FQW1-F1
#
_entry.id   AF-A0A356FQW1-F1
#
_cell.length_a   1.000
_cell.length_b   1.000
_cell.length_c   1.000
_cell.angle_alpha   90.00
_cell.angle_beta   90.00
_cell.angle_gamma   90.00
#
_symmetry.space_group_name_H-M   'P 1'
#
loop_
_entity.id
_entity.type
_entity.pdbx_description
1 polymer ?
#
loop_
_entity_poly.entity_id
_entity_poly.type
_entity_poly.pdbx_seq_one_letter_code
_entity_poly.pdbx_strand_id
1 'polypeptide(L)' 'LMQMAKTSQALARLAEAGLPYISILTNPTMAGVMASFASLGDVIIAEPEALI' A
#
# COMPACT_ATOMS: atom_id res chain seq x y z
N LEU A 1 12.33 9.32 -0.01
CA LEU A 1 11.89 9.19 1.39
C LEU A 1 10.56 9.92 1.67
N MET A 2 10.47 11.23 1.42
CA MET A 2 9.25 12.02 1.69
C MET A 2 7.98 11.52 0.96
N GLN A 3 8.13 10.84 -0.18
CA GLN A 3 6.99 10.28 -0.92
C GLN A 3 6.29 9.15 -0.16
N MET A 4 7.02 8.37 0.63
CA MET A 4 6.45 7.31 1.47
C MET A 4 5.59 7.94 2.57
N ALA A 5 6.12 8.96 3.27
CA ALA A 5 5.36 9.68 4.28
C ALA A 5 4.10 10.35 3.69
N LYS A 6 4.21 10.99 2.53
CA LYS A 6 3.08 11.66 1.86
C LYS A 6 1.95 10.69 1.51
N THR A 7 2.29 9.54 0.93
CA THR A 7 1.30 8.53 0.52
C THR A 7 0.66 7.83 1.72
N SER A 8 1.45 7.46 2.74
CA SER A 8 0.93 6.90 3.98
C SER A 8 0.02 7.88 4.74
N GLN A 9 0.33 9.18 4.75
CA GLN A 9 -0.55 10.19 5.36
C GLN A 9 -1.86 10.38 4.58
N ALA A 10 -1.80 10.36 3.24
CA ALA A 10 -3.01 10.41 2.43
C ALA A 10 -3.93 9.21 2.73
N LEU A 11 -3.33 8.05 2.96
CA LEU A 11 -4.06 6.84 3.29
C LEU A 11 -4.64 6.85 4.71
N ALA A 12 -3.91 7.42 5.69
CA ALA A 12 -4.47 7.65 7.03
C ALA A 12 -5.75 8.51 6.97
N ARG A 13 -5.77 9.55 6.14
CA ARG A 13 -6.97 10.38 5.91
C ARG A 13 -8.12 9.61 5.24
N LEU A 14 -7.80 8.63 4.40
CA LEU A 14 -8.80 7.76 3.77
C LEU A 14 -9.44 6.83 4.81
N ALA A 15 -8.63 6.29 5.72
CA ALA A 15 -9.09 5.47 6.84
C ALA A 15 -9.95 6.28 7.83
N GLU A 16 -9.57 7.53 8.14
CA GLU A 16 -10.39 8.44 8.96
C GLU A 16 -11.75 8.74 8.33
N ALA A 17 -11.83 8.77 7.00
CA ALA A 17 -13.09 8.93 6.27
C ALA A 17 -13.92 7.63 6.19
N GLY A 18 -13.42 6.51 6.73
CA GLY A 18 -14.10 5.21 6.70
C GLY A 18 -14.20 4.61 5.30
N LEU A 19 -13.32 5.01 4.38
CA LEU A 19 -13.32 4.53 2.99
C LEU A 19 -12.36 3.34 2.85
N PRO A 20 -12.78 2.24 2.21
CA PRO A 20 -11.96 1.05 2.08
C PRO A 20 -10.81 1.26 1.08
N TYR A 21 -9.64 0.71 1.40
CA TYR A 21 -8.48 0.66 0.54
C TYR A 21 -8.00 -0.77 0.32
N ILE A 22 -7.97 -1.17 -0.95
CA ILE A 22 -7.49 -2.49 -1.39
C ILE A 22 -6.17 -2.30 -2.11
N SER A 23 -5.12 -2.93 -1.58
CA SER A 23 -3.80 -2.96 -2.19
C SER A 23 -3.65 -4.21 -3.04
N ILE A 24 -3.29 -4.05 -4.31
CA ILE A 24 -3.03 -5.17 -5.23
C ILE A 24 -1.53 -5.17 -5.54
N LEU A 25 -0.83 -6.17 -5.03
CA LEU A 25 0.60 -6.37 -5.16
C LEU A 25 0.88 -7.24 -6.38
N THR A 26 1.45 -6.63 -7.41
CA THR A 26 1.85 -7.30 -8.65
C THR A 26 3.35 -7.54 -8.67
N ASN A 27 3.79 -8.50 -9.47
CA ASN A 27 5.22 -8.82 -9.58
C ASN A 27 6.01 -7.77 -10.41
N PRO A 28 7.09 -7.14 -9.91
CA PRO A 28 7.58 -7.10 -8.53
C PRO A 28 7.13 -5.84 -7.77
N THR A 29 6.85 -5.95 -6.47
CA THR A 29 6.58 -4.82 -5.58
C THR A 29 7.61 -4.77 -4.47
N MET A 30 8.66 -3.95 -4.61
CA MET A 30 9.83 -4.01 -3.72
C MET A 30 10.07 -2.72 -2.91
N ALA A 31 10.93 -2.84 -1.89
CA ALA A 31 11.60 -1.74 -1.21
C ALA A 31 10.64 -0.64 -0.72
N GLY A 32 10.82 0.59 -1.20
CA GLY A 32 10.09 1.76 -0.68
C GLY A 32 8.58 1.73 -0.95
N VAL A 33 8.13 1.04 -2.00
CA VAL A 33 6.69 0.90 -2.28
C VAL A 33 6.08 -0.11 -1.31
N MET A 34 6.72 -1.28 -1.17
CA MET A 34 6.30 -2.30 -0.22
C MET A 34 6.26 -1.75 1.21
N ALA A 35 7.29 -1.01 1.64
CA ALA A 35 7.38 -0.40 2.97
C ALA A 35 6.51 0.86 3.18
N SER A 36 5.62 1.20 2.24
CA SER A 36 4.73 2.36 2.36
C SER A 36 3.27 1.98 2.09
N PHE A 37 2.59 2.67 1.19
CA PHE A 37 1.15 2.53 0.95
C PHE A 37 0.75 1.10 0.54
N ALA A 38 1.62 0.35 -0.12
CA ALA A 38 1.32 -0.99 -0.58
C ALA A 38 1.03 -1.99 0.56
N SER A 39 1.68 -1.82 1.73
CA SER A 39 1.45 -2.65 2.93
C SER A 39 0.38 -2.11 3.88
N LEU A 40 -0.26 -0.98 3.55
CA LEU A 40 -1.25 -0.32 4.40
C LEU A 40 -2.69 -0.54 3.91
N GLY A 41 -2.91 -1.53 3.04
CA GLY A 41 -4.23 -1.99 2.59
C GLY A 41 -5.08 -2.52 3.74
N ASP A 42 -6.37 -2.18 3.77
CA ASP A 42 -7.35 -2.90 4.60
C ASP A 42 -7.46 -4.36 4.12
N VAL A 43 -7.35 -4.54 2.80
CA VAL A 43 -7.19 -5.83 2.14
C VAL A 43 -5.98 -5.77 1.24
N ILE A 44 -5.11 -6.77 1.33
CA ILE A 44 -3.94 -6.92 0.48
C ILE A 44 -4.13 -8.19 -0.36
N ILE A 45 -4.08 -8.03 -1.68
CA ILE A 45 -4.17 -9.11 -2.66
C ILE A 45 -2.86 -9.15 -3.41
N ALA A 46 -2.26 -10.33 -3.55
CA ALA A 46 -1.06 -10.53 -4.32
C ALA A 46 -1.32 -11.49 -5.49
N GLU A 47 -0.69 -11.23 -6.63
CA GLU A 47 -0.62 -12.23 -7.70
C GLU A 47 0.17 -13.46 -7.23
N PRO A 48 -0.19 -14.68 -7.68
CA PRO A 48 0.59 -15.87 -7.39
C PRO A 48 2.06 -15.69 -7.81
N GLU A 49 2.99 -16.14 -6.96
CA GLU A 49 4.44 -16.04 -7.20
C GLU A 49 4.97 -14.60 -7.35
N ALA A 50 4.20 -13.58 -6.98
CA ALA A 50 4.67 -12.20 -7.00
C ALA A 50 5.86 -12.01 -6.05
N LEU A 51 6.91 -11.36 -6.56
CA LEU A 51 8.05 -10.97 -5.77
C LEU A 51 7.70 -9.66 -5.05
N ILE A 52 7.53 -9.73 -3.73
CA ILE A 52 7.09 -8.63 -2.85
C ILE A 52 8.12 -8.38 -1.75
#